data_AF-A0A359M547-F1
#
_entry.id   AF-A0A359M547-F1
#
_cell.length_a   1.000
_cell.length_b   1.000
_cell.length_c   1.000
_cell.angle_alpha   90.00
_cell.angle_beta   90.00
_cell.angle_gamma   90.00
#
_symmetry.space_group_name_H-M   'P 1'
#
loop_
_entity.id
_entity.type
_entity.pdbx_description
1 polymer ?
#
loop_
_entity_poly.entity_id
_entity_poly.type
_entity_poly.pdbx_seq_one_letter_code
_entity_poly.pdbx_strand_id
1 'polypeptide(L)'
;MKAYIPNPSSPTHHRKPVHLVTDRALRYRANHPSVRPPKPRICAWCGSRRNVEVHHVNGHEEDTATENLAWACRSCNTKMGVIMKKARLGRRTRQFNPKAGAGARSL
;
A
#
# COMPACT_ATOMS: atom_id res chain seq x y z
N MET A 1 -36.08 11.14 2.20
CA MET A 1 -34.94 12.09 2.34
C MET A 1 -33.67 11.26 2.49
N LYS A 2 -32.67 11.41 1.60
CA LYS A 2 -31.42 10.65 1.70
C LYS A 2 -30.53 11.29 2.78
N ALA A 3 -30.14 10.52 3.78
CA ALA A 3 -29.22 10.97 4.82
C ALA A 3 -27.91 11.45 4.18
N TYR A 4 -27.48 12.66 4.53
CA TYR A 4 -26.20 13.21 4.11
C TYR A 4 -25.08 12.40 4.77
N ILE A 5 -24.29 11.69 3.97
CA ILE A 5 -23.08 10.99 4.44
C ILE A 5 -21.92 11.97 4.26
N PRO A 6 -21.33 12.50 5.35
CA PRO A 6 -20.25 13.46 5.24
C PRO A 6 -19.02 12.85 4.56
N ASN A 7 -18.32 13.68 3.80
CA ASN A 7 -17.11 13.28 3.11
C ASN A 7 -16.05 12.82 4.13
N PRO A 8 -15.56 11.57 4.07
CA PRO A 8 -14.58 11.04 5.02
C PRO A 8 -13.21 11.75 4.95
N SER A 9 -12.98 12.65 3.98
CA SER A 9 -11.81 13.54 3.94
C SER A 9 -12.05 14.93 4.55
N SER A 10 -13.18 15.17 5.23
CA SER A 10 -13.41 16.39 6.02
C SER A 10 -12.45 16.43 7.24
N PRO A 11 -11.90 17.59 7.64
CA PRO A 11 -10.78 17.67 8.58
C PRO A 11 -11.11 17.33 10.04
N THR A 12 -12.35 16.92 10.33
CA THR A 12 -12.87 16.71 11.70
C THR A 12 -12.80 15.26 12.21
N HIS A 13 -12.21 14.32 11.47
CA HIS A 13 -12.20 12.93 11.90
C HIS A 13 -10.99 12.55 12.76
N HIS A 14 -11.28 12.13 14.00
CA HIS A 14 -10.38 11.34 14.85
C HIS A 14 -9.69 10.25 14.01
N ARG A 15 -8.36 10.12 14.13
CA ARG A 15 -7.60 9.06 13.45
C ARG A 15 -8.24 7.72 13.79
N LYS A 16 -8.58 6.92 12.77
CA LYS A 16 -9.09 5.56 12.99
C LYS A 16 -8.12 4.78 13.89
N PRO A 17 -8.62 4.05 14.90
CA PRO A 17 -7.81 3.12 15.68
C PRO A 17 -6.96 2.22 14.78
N VAL A 18 -5.71 1.95 15.16
CA VAL A 18 -4.72 1.23 14.33
C VAL A 18 -5.27 -0.09 13.79
N HIS A 19 -6.02 -0.84 14.61
CA HIS A 19 -6.63 -2.11 14.26
C HIS A 19 -7.76 -2.02 13.20
N LEU A 20 -8.31 -0.82 12.94
CA LEU A 20 -9.31 -0.56 11.89
C LEU A 20 -8.70 0.00 10.61
N VAL A 21 -7.37 0.18 10.57
CA VAL A 21 -6.67 0.65 9.39
C VAL A 21 -6.48 -0.52 8.44
N THR A 22 -7.11 -0.42 7.26
CA THR A 22 -6.99 -1.45 6.23
C THR A 22 -5.66 -1.31 5.48
N ASP A 23 -5.16 -2.41 4.90
CA ASP A 23 -3.99 -2.41 4.00
C ASP A 23 -4.13 -1.31 2.91
N ARG A 24 -5.36 -1.11 2.38
CA ARG A 24 -5.63 -0.01 1.43
C ARG A 24 -5.40 1.38 2.03
N ALA A 25 -5.83 1.62 3.27
CA ALA A 25 -5.60 2.89 3.95
C ALA A 25 -4.11 3.14 4.23
N LEU A 26 -3.35 2.08 4.55
CA LEU A 26 -1.90 2.14 4.72
C LEU A 26 -1.19 2.59 3.45
N ARG A 27 -1.57 2.03 2.29
CA ARG A 27 -1.04 2.48 0.99
C ARG A 27 -1.33 3.95 0.67
N TYR A 28 -2.52 4.46 1.04
CA TYR A 28 -2.81 5.89 0.87
C TYR A 28 -1.91 6.76 1.76
N ARG A 29 -1.63 6.33 2.99
CA ARG A 29 -0.70 7.02 3.89
C ARG A 29 0.72 7.04 3.33
N ALA A 30 1.21 5.91 2.79
CA ALA A 30 2.54 5.84 2.16
C ALA A 30 2.71 6.78 0.95
N ASN A 31 1.61 7.20 0.31
CA ASN A 31 1.63 8.18 -0.78
C ASN A 31 1.52 9.64 -0.30
N HIS A 32 1.31 9.88 1.00
CA HIS A 32 1.16 11.23 1.54
C HIS A 32 2.45 12.04 1.37
N PRO A 33 2.39 13.33 0.97
CA PRO A 33 3.57 14.15 0.71
C PRO A 33 4.58 14.25 1.85
N SER A 34 4.14 14.11 3.10
CA SER A 34 5.01 14.22 4.29
C SER A 34 5.85 12.98 4.59
N VAL A 35 5.52 11.82 4.00
CA VAL A 35 6.22 10.55 4.27
C VAL A 35 6.73 9.86 3.01
N ARG A 36 6.11 10.10 1.85
CA ARG A 36 6.52 9.47 0.60
C ARG A 36 8.00 9.76 0.30
N PRO A 37 8.71 8.85 -0.39
CA PRO A 37 10.10 9.08 -0.74
C PRO A 37 10.26 10.38 -1.54
N PRO A 38 11.35 11.13 -1.33
CA PRO A 38 11.59 12.38 -2.05
C PRO A 38 11.66 12.13 -3.55
N LYS A 39 11.39 13.19 -4.33
CA LYS A 39 11.64 13.14 -5.77
C LYS A 39 13.15 12.99 -6.04
N PRO A 40 13.56 12.45 -7.20
CA PRO A 40 12.73 12.02 -8.33
C PRO A 40 12.09 10.64 -8.17
N ARG A 41 10.95 10.39 -8.84
CA ARG A 41 10.28 9.07 -8.90
C ARG A 41 11.06 8.11 -9.81
N ILE A 42 12.15 7.55 -9.30
CA ILE A 42 13.02 6.62 -10.01
C ILE A 42 13.03 5.29 -9.24
N CYS A 43 12.83 4.18 -9.95
CA CYS A 43 12.90 2.86 -9.34
C CYS A 43 14.27 2.61 -8.70
N ALA A 44 14.29 2.33 -7.40
CA ALA A 44 15.51 2.08 -6.62
C ALA A 44 16.27 0.82 -7.08
N TRP A 45 15.60 -0.13 -7.75
CA TRP A 45 16.23 -1.38 -8.20
C TRP A 45 16.74 -1.35 -9.63
N CYS A 46 16.00 -0.74 -10.56
CA CYS A 46 16.33 -0.81 -11.99
C CYS A 46 16.44 0.55 -12.69
N GLY A 47 16.29 1.66 -11.98
CA GLY A 47 16.39 3.01 -12.56
C GLY A 47 15.22 3.42 -13.45
N SER A 48 14.21 2.56 -13.66
CA SER A 48 13.05 2.91 -14.48
C SER A 48 12.28 4.11 -13.90
N ARG A 49 11.85 5.00 -14.79
CA ARG A 49 10.99 6.16 -14.49
C ARG A 49 9.51 5.89 -14.82
N ARG A 50 9.19 4.69 -15.34
CA ARG A 50 7.84 4.30 -15.78
C ARG A 50 7.14 3.47 -14.71
N ASN A 51 5.85 3.75 -14.50
CA ASN A 51 4.98 2.99 -13.58
C ASN A 51 5.59 2.85 -12.17
N VAL A 52 6.16 3.94 -11.65
CA VAL A 52 6.87 3.98 -10.37
C VAL A 52 5.89 4.29 -9.25
N GLU A 53 5.77 3.40 -8.28
CA GLU A 53 4.88 3.47 -7.12
C GLU A 53 5.70 3.37 -5.82
N VAL A 54 5.09 3.64 -4.67
CA VAL A 54 5.76 3.48 -3.36
C VAL A 54 5.81 2.00 -3.00
N HIS A 55 6.96 1.54 -2.50
CA HIS A 55 7.20 0.18 -2.01
C HIS A 55 7.72 0.21 -0.57
N HIS A 56 7.30 -0.77 0.23
CA HIS A 56 7.75 -0.98 1.61
C HIS A 56 8.86 -2.03 1.63
N VAL A 57 10.11 -1.64 1.91
CA VAL A 57 11.28 -2.51 1.77
C VAL A 57 11.34 -3.65 2.79
N ASN A 58 10.70 -3.49 3.96
CA ASN A 58 10.56 -4.56 4.96
C ASN A 58 9.30 -5.42 4.77
N GLY A 59 8.42 -5.07 3.82
CA GLY A 59 7.17 -5.77 3.55
C GLY A 59 6.05 -5.56 4.57
N HIS A 60 6.19 -4.59 5.48
CA HIS A 60 5.15 -4.15 6.43
C HIS A 60 4.54 -2.82 5.96
N GLU A 61 3.29 -2.85 5.48
CA GLU A 61 2.62 -1.64 5.00
C GLU A 61 2.26 -0.67 6.13
N GLU A 62 2.20 -1.17 7.38
CA GLU A 62 1.95 -0.38 8.58
C GLU A 62 3.15 0.50 8.99
N ASP A 63 4.36 0.12 8.57
CA ASP A 63 5.57 0.87 8.84
C ASP A 63 5.76 1.96 7.77
N THR A 64 5.34 3.17 8.10
CA THR A 64 5.43 4.34 7.22
C THR A 64 6.70 5.17 7.44
N ALA A 65 7.72 4.61 8.10
CA ALA A 65 9.01 5.28 8.25
C ALA A 65 9.63 5.55 6.89
N THR A 66 10.29 6.71 6.73
CA THR A 66 10.87 7.15 5.45
C THR A 66 11.91 6.17 4.92
N GLU A 67 12.62 5.50 5.82
CA GLU A 67 13.65 4.50 5.56
C GLU A 67 13.02 3.20 5.01
N ASN A 68 11.75 2.94 5.33
CA ASN A 68 11.02 1.79 4.83
C ASN A 68 10.43 2.03 3.44
N LEU A 69 10.38 3.28 2.96
CA LEU A 69 9.71 3.63 1.72
C LEU A 69 10.71 3.87 0.59
N ALA A 70 10.47 3.21 -0.54
CA ALA A 70 11.26 3.40 -1.76
C ALA A 70 10.36 3.58 -2.98
N TRP A 71 10.87 4.27 -3.99
CA TRP A 71 10.25 4.28 -5.32
C TRP A 71 10.56 2.97 -6.04
N ALA A 72 9.53 2.26 -6.52
CA ALA A 72 9.66 1.00 -7.25
C ALA A 72 8.84 1.01 -8.53
N CYS A 73 9.39 0.58 -9.66
CA CYS A 73 8.55 0.27 -10.81
C CYS A 73 7.70 -0.98 -10.51
N ARG A 74 6.51 -1.08 -11.11
CA ARG A 74 5.60 -2.21 -10.88
C ARG A 74 6.25 -3.60 -11.08
N SER A 75 7.14 -3.74 -12.07
CA SER A 75 7.87 -5.00 -12.31
C SER A 75 8.78 -5.39 -11.14
N CYS A 76 9.61 -4.44 -10.67
CA CYS A 76 10.49 -4.66 -9.53
C CYS A 76 9.69 -4.87 -8.25
N ASN A 77 8.61 -4.12 -8.05
CA ASN A 77 7.72 -4.29 -6.90
C ASN A 77 7.17 -5.72 -6.82
N THR A 78 6.68 -6.28 -7.92
CA THR A 78 6.21 -7.68 -7.98
C THR A 78 7.33 -8.67 -7.68
N LYS A 79 8.53 -8.48 -8.26
CA LYS A 79 9.69 -9.36 -8.00
C LYS A 79 10.10 -9.33 -6.53
N MET A 80 10.16 -8.15 -5.93
CA MET A 80 10.47 -7.98 -4.51
C MET A 80 9.41 -8.64 -3.62
N GLY A 81 8.12 -8.51 -3.96
CA GLY A 81 7.06 -9.23 -3.25
C GLY A 81 7.23 -10.76 -3.28
N VAL A 82 7.69 -11.33 -4.41
CA VAL A 82 8.01 -12.76 -4.52
C VAL A 82 9.22 -13.11 -3.66
N ILE A 83 10.28 -12.29 -3.67
CA ILE A 83 11.49 -12.49 -2.86
C ILE A 83 11.15 -12.46 -1.37
N MET A 84 10.43 -11.42 -0.91
CA MET A 84 9.99 -11.30 0.48
C MET A 84 9.13 -12.49 0.91
N LYS A 85 8.20 -12.93 0.06
CA LYS A 85 7.40 -14.13 0.31
C LYS A 85 8.28 -15.37 0.52
N LYS A 86 9.29 -15.59 -0.33
CA LYS A 86 10.23 -16.72 -0.20
C LYS A 86 11.07 -16.61 1.08
N ALA A 87 11.49 -15.40 1.43
CA ALA A 87 12.25 -15.10 2.63
C ALA A 87 11.40 -15.06 3.92
N ARG A 88 10.07 -15.24 3.83
CA ARG A 88 9.11 -15.09 4.94
C ARG A 88 9.20 -13.72 5.63
N LEU A 89 9.53 -12.68 4.85
CA LEU A 89 9.58 -11.29 5.31
C LEU A 89 8.25 -10.57 5.05
N GLY A 90 7.93 -9.65 5.94
CA GLY A 90 6.74 -8.81 5.84
C GLY A 90 5.43 -9.55 6.15
N ARG A 91 4.33 -8.86 5.88
CA ARG A 91 2.98 -9.39 6.06
C ARG A 91 2.32 -9.63 4.70
N ARG A 92 1.67 -10.78 4.53
CA ARG A 92 0.81 -11.01 3.35
C ARG A 92 -0.37 -10.04 3.42
N THR A 93 -0.49 -9.20 2.40
CA THR A 93 -1.67 -8.36 2.21
C THR A 93 -2.87 -9.28 2.08
N ARG A 94 -3.82 -9.16 3.01
CA ARG A 94 -5.07 -9.91 2.92
C ARG A 94 -5.97 -9.10 2.00
N GLN A 95 -6.03 -9.48 0.73
CA GLN A 95 -7.07 -8.93 -0.13
C GLN A 95 -8.42 -9.32 0.49
N PHE A 96 -9.18 -8.31 0.92
CA PHE A 96 -10.53 -8.50 1.40
C PHE A 96 -11.32 -9.16 0.27
N ASN A 97 -11.64 -10.44 0.43
CA ASN A 97 -12.55 -11.16 -0.44
C ASN A 97 -13.95 -11.12 0.20
N PRO A 98 -14.85 -10.22 -0.24
CA PRO A 98 -16.20 -10.12 0.33
C PRO A 98 -17.03 -11.39 0.12
N LYS A 99 -16.58 -12.31 -0.73
CA LYS A 99 -17.22 -13.60 -1.02
C LYS A 99 -16.25 -14.73 -0.74
N ALA A 100 -15.89 -14.97 0.51
CA ALA A 100 -15.06 -16.12 0.90
C ALA A 100 -15.63 -17.52 0.50
N GLY A 101 -16.74 -17.59 -0.25
CA GLY A 101 -17.27 -18.80 -0.88
C GLY A 101 -17.60 -18.70 -2.39
N ALA A 102 -17.28 -17.59 -3.08
CA ALA A 102 -17.54 -17.47 -4.53
C ALA A 102 -16.31 -16.91 -5.26
N GLY A 103 -15.30 -17.76 -5.43
CA GLY A 103 -14.26 -17.53 -6.43
C GLY A 103 -14.86 -17.47 -7.84
N ALA A 104 -14.13 -16.89 -8.79
CA ALA A 104 -14.52 -16.91 -10.20
C ALA A 104 -14.69 -18.38 -10.65
N ARG A 105 -15.86 -18.70 -11.23
CA ARG A 105 -16.21 -20.06 -11.68
C ARG A 105 -15.76 -20.36 -13.12
N SER A 106 -15.15 -19.41 -13.80
CA SER A 106 -14.55 -19.59 -15.13
C SER A 106 -13.53 -18.48 -15.41
N LEU A 107 -12.58 -18.80 -16.30
CA LEU A 107 -11.57 -17.89 -16.85
C LEU A 107 -12.20 -16.84 -17.77
#